data_AF-A0A0C9ZCU0-F1
#
_entry.id   AF-A0A0C9ZCU0-F1
#
_cell.length_a   1.000
_cell.length_b   1.000
_cell.length_c   1.000
_cell.angle_alpha   90.00
_cell.angle_beta   90.00
_cell.angle_gamma   90.00
#
_symmetry.space_group_name_H-M   'P 1'
#
loop_
_entity.id
_entity.type
_entity.pdbx_description
1 polymer ?
#
loop_
_entity_poly.entity_id
_entity_poly.type
_entity_poly.pdbx_seq_one_letter_code
_entity_poly.pdbx_strand_id
1 'polypeptide(L)'
;MTFGALDCTVQAMRRICDTKDITAEITVFRYSQERLLEQLTEKVAALATPRITEISRSLIRGLARNGLMEDEHEELLILGRTQLACDLLAQYLPPDIRTGLMASYDFTPLESHVRSLQRHHLNPSPPARKDRKRTSTTSEGNGVKRKKEPKTSQGVEKLKKANVDGMAKLSTFFVKKTG
;
A
#
# COMPACT_ATOMS: atom_id res chain seq x y z
N MET A 1 -3.13 -37.24 28.34
CA MET A 1 -2.87 -37.16 26.89
C MET A 1 -1.74 -36.18 26.66
N THR A 2 -0.68 -36.58 25.98
CA THR A 2 0.45 -35.71 25.64
C THR A 2 0.25 -35.18 24.22
N PHE A 3 0.44 -33.87 24.03
CA PHE A 3 0.25 -33.22 22.73
C PHE A 3 1.07 -33.88 21.60
N GLY A 4 2.28 -34.35 21.91
CA GLY A 4 3.17 -35.02 20.96
C GLY A 4 2.74 -36.44 20.53
N ALA A 5 1.73 -37.03 21.18
CA ALA A 5 1.24 -38.36 20.84
C ALA A 5 0.00 -38.33 19.92
N LEU A 6 -0.48 -37.14 19.54
CA LEU A 6 -1.61 -37.01 18.63
C LEU A 6 -1.15 -37.26 17.18
N ASP A 7 -1.88 -38.05 16.42
CA ASP A 7 -1.51 -38.36 15.02
C ASP A 7 -1.38 -37.09 14.16
N CYS A 8 -2.23 -36.10 14.39
CA CYS A 8 -2.18 -34.82 13.68
C CYS A 8 -0.90 -34.03 13.98
N THR A 9 -0.36 -34.11 15.20
CA THR A 9 0.88 -33.41 15.56
C THR A 9 2.09 -34.13 14.98
N VAL A 10 2.11 -35.47 15.01
CA VAL A 10 3.16 -36.27 14.36
C VAL A 10 3.20 -35.99 12.86
N GLN A 11 2.04 -35.96 12.18
CA GLN A 11 1.96 -35.62 10.77
C GLN A 11 2.39 -34.18 10.47
N ALA A 12 2.01 -33.21 11.30
CA ALA A 12 2.45 -31.82 11.14
C ALA A 12 3.96 -31.67 11.34
N MET A 13 4.53 -32.36 12.34
CA MET A 13 5.96 -32.36 12.61
C MET A 13 6.77 -32.94 11.45
N ARG A 14 6.27 -34.00 10.79
CA ARG A 14 6.91 -34.60 9.59
C ARG A 14 7.04 -33.64 8.42
N ARG A 15 6.15 -32.66 8.31
CA ARG A 15 6.18 -31.66 7.23
C ARG A 15 7.23 -30.57 7.45
N ILE A 16 7.55 -30.25 8.70
CA ILE A 16 8.43 -29.13 9.06
C ILE A 16 9.82 -29.61 9.51
N CYS A 17 9.92 -30.82 10.05
CA CYS A 17 11.15 -31.38 10.59
C CYS A 17 11.71 -32.47 9.69
N ASP A 18 13.02 -32.67 9.76
CA ASP A 18 13.67 -33.89 9.31
C ASP A 18 13.36 -35.01 10.30
N THR A 19 12.89 -36.14 9.78
CA THR A 19 12.47 -37.28 10.59
C THR A 19 13.41 -38.45 10.41
N LYS A 20 13.84 -39.03 11.53
CA LYS A 20 14.58 -40.29 11.53
C LYS A 20 13.89 -41.26 12.49
N ASP A 21 13.49 -42.40 11.95
CA ASP A 21 12.90 -43.48 12.71
C ASP A 21 14.06 -44.40 13.16
N ILE A 22 14.40 -44.37 14.45
CA ILE A 22 15.52 -45.15 15.02
C ILE A 22 15.04 -46.57 15.36
N THR A 23 13.84 -46.67 15.93
CA THR A 23 13.14 -47.92 16.22
C THR A 23 11.65 -47.76 15.91
N ALA A 24 10.87 -48.85 15.92
CA ALA A 24 9.43 -48.81 15.63
C ALA A 24 8.62 -47.90 16.60
N GLU A 25 9.18 -47.57 17.75
CA GLU A 25 8.55 -46.75 18.79
C GLU A 25 9.16 -45.34 18.91
N ILE A 26 10.38 -45.13 18.41
CA ILE A 26 11.13 -43.88 18.61
C ILE A 26 11.37 -43.18 17.27
N THR A 27 10.66 -42.08 17.08
CA THR A 27 10.84 -41.15 15.97
C THR A 27 11.50 -39.87 16.48
N VAL A 28 12.61 -39.48 15.86
CA VAL A 28 13.34 -38.26 16.23
C VAL A 28 13.09 -37.18 15.18
N PHE A 29 12.72 -36.01 15.67
CA PHE A 29 12.46 -34.83 14.85
C PHE A 29 13.59 -33.82 15.03
N ARG A 30 14.16 -33.34 13.92
CA ARG A 30 15.08 -32.22 13.89
C ARG A 30 14.46 -31.09 13.07
N TYR A 31 14.39 -29.89 13.63
CA TYR A 31 13.89 -28.73 12.89
C TYR A 31 14.75 -28.47 11.64
N SER A 32 14.08 -28.27 10.51
CA SER A 32 14.69 -27.87 9.24
C SER A 32 13.99 -26.61 8.72
N GLN A 33 14.76 -25.53 8.54
CA GLN A 33 14.22 -24.27 8.07
C GLN A 33 13.77 -24.33 6.60
N GLU A 34 14.45 -25.15 5.78
CA GLU A 34 14.13 -25.34 4.37
C GLU A 34 12.74 -25.96 4.20
N ARG A 35 12.47 -27.07 4.90
CA ARG A 35 11.15 -27.72 4.91
C ARG A 35 10.04 -26.81 5.40
N LEU A 36 10.33 -25.99 6.41
CA LEU A 36 9.39 -24.98 6.87
C LEU A 36 9.04 -24.00 5.74
N LEU A 37 10.05 -23.47 5.04
CA LEU A 37 9.82 -22.52 3.96
C LEU A 37 9.03 -23.16 2.82
N GLU A 38 9.36 -24.38 2.40
CA GLU A 38 8.58 -25.14 1.40
C GLU A 38 7.11 -25.24 1.80
N GLN A 39 6.83 -25.68 3.02
CA GLN A 39 5.47 -25.76 3.56
C GLN A 39 4.77 -24.41 3.64
N LEU A 40 5.50 -23.34 3.94
CA LEU A 40 4.94 -21.99 3.93
C LEU A 40 4.63 -21.53 2.51
N THR A 41 5.45 -21.85 1.51
CA THR A 41 5.17 -21.51 0.11
C THR A 41 3.91 -22.22 -0.40
N GLU A 42 3.71 -23.50 -0.05
CA GLU A 42 2.47 -24.22 -0.36
C GLU A 42 1.24 -23.54 0.28
N LYS A 43 1.36 -23.09 1.52
CA LYS A 43 0.29 -22.35 2.22
C LYS A 43 0.03 -20.98 1.59
N VAL A 44 1.07 -20.26 1.16
CA VAL A 44 0.92 -19.00 0.44
C VAL A 44 0.16 -19.24 -0.86
N ALA A 45 0.53 -20.25 -1.64
CA ALA A 45 -0.14 -20.60 -2.89
C ALA A 45 -1.63 -20.92 -2.67
N ALA A 46 -1.95 -21.66 -1.61
CA ALA A 46 -3.34 -21.93 -1.24
C ALA A 46 -4.10 -20.64 -0.87
N LEU A 47 -3.51 -19.78 -0.04
CA LEU A 47 -4.14 -18.53 0.42
C LEU A 47 -4.25 -17.46 -0.68
N ALA A 48 -3.35 -17.45 -1.66
CA ALA A 48 -3.37 -16.53 -2.78
C ALA A 48 -4.49 -16.83 -3.79
N THR A 49 -5.21 -17.94 -3.63
CA THR A 49 -6.35 -18.27 -4.50
C THR A 49 -7.46 -17.21 -4.41
N PRO A 50 -8.10 -16.84 -5.53
CA PRO A 50 -9.11 -15.78 -5.58
C PRO A 50 -10.25 -16.07 -4.60
N ARG A 51 -10.69 -17.33 -4.52
CA ARG A 51 -11.73 -17.79 -3.60
C ARG A 51 -11.48 -17.39 -2.15
N ILE A 52 -10.24 -17.43 -1.67
CA ILE A 52 -9.93 -17.06 -0.27
C ILE A 52 -9.83 -15.55 -0.13
N THR A 53 -9.16 -14.89 -1.07
CA THR A 53 -8.98 -13.43 -1.04
C THR A 53 -10.29 -12.65 -1.17
N GLU A 54 -11.27 -13.19 -1.89
CA GLU A 54 -12.55 -12.54 -2.17
C GLU A 54 -13.58 -12.69 -1.04
N ILE A 55 -13.38 -13.64 -0.12
CA ILE A 55 -14.26 -13.81 1.05
C ILE A 55 -14.21 -12.57 1.95
N SER A 56 -13.05 -11.93 2.05
CA SER A 56 -12.85 -10.81 2.95
C SER A 56 -12.85 -9.47 2.23
N ARG A 57 -13.82 -8.62 2.58
CA ARG A 57 -13.91 -7.24 2.07
C ARG A 57 -12.68 -6.40 2.40
N SER A 58 -11.99 -6.67 3.51
CA SER A 58 -10.78 -5.91 3.87
C SER A 58 -9.61 -6.23 2.94
N LEU A 59 -9.48 -7.48 2.51
CA LEU A 59 -8.42 -7.91 1.59
C LEU A 59 -8.65 -7.30 0.19
N ILE A 60 -9.89 -7.34 -0.30
CA ILE A 60 -10.28 -6.68 -1.57
C ILE A 60 -9.97 -5.18 -1.51
N ARG A 61 -10.32 -4.51 -0.41
CA ARG A 61 -10.01 -3.07 -0.24
C ARG A 61 -8.51 -2.79 -0.24
N GLY A 62 -7.70 -3.70 0.31
CA GLY A 62 -6.24 -3.62 0.25
C GLY A 62 -5.73 -3.67 -1.20
N LEU A 63 -6.21 -4.63 -1.99
CA LEU A 63 -5.87 -4.77 -3.41
C LEU A 63 -6.34 -3.56 -4.23
N ALA A 64 -7.56 -3.08 -3.98
CA ALA A 64 -8.12 -1.90 -4.65
C ALA A 64 -7.35 -0.61 -4.30
N ARG A 65 -6.88 -0.46 -3.06
CA ARG A 65 -6.03 0.68 -2.65
C ARG A 65 -4.72 0.73 -3.44
N ASN A 66 -4.21 -0.43 -3.84
CA ASN A 66 -3.00 -0.55 -4.65
C ASN A 66 -3.30 -0.43 -6.16
N GLY A 67 -4.54 -0.10 -6.57
CA GLY A 67 -4.94 0.05 -7.97
C GLY A 67 -4.92 -1.24 -8.77
N LEU A 68 -4.93 -2.42 -8.12
CA LEU A 68 -4.72 -3.72 -8.77
C LEU A 68 -6.01 -4.36 -9.31
N MET A 69 -7.16 -3.73 -9.11
CA MET A 69 -8.47 -4.28 -9.49
C MET A 69 -8.90 -3.88 -10.91
N GLU A 70 -7.99 -3.28 -11.68
CA GLU A 70 -8.20 -2.91 -13.08
C GLU A 70 -7.79 -4.08 -13.99
N ASP A 71 -8.55 -4.34 -15.06
CA ASP A 71 -8.35 -5.50 -15.94
C ASP A 71 -6.97 -5.53 -16.63
N GLU A 72 -6.27 -4.40 -16.68
CA GLU A 72 -4.92 -4.27 -17.26
C GLU A 72 -3.81 -4.79 -16.32
N HIS A 73 -4.14 -5.16 -15.07
CA HIS A 73 -3.17 -5.45 -14.02
C HIS A 73 -3.27 -6.86 -13.45
N GLU A 74 -3.74 -7.85 -14.22
CA GLU A 74 -3.92 -9.23 -13.76
C GLU A 74 -2.64 -9.86 -13.18
N GLU A 75 -1.48 -9.65 -13.81
CA GLU A 75 -0.20 -10.16 -13.32
C GLU A 75 0.20 -9.53 -11.98
N LEU A 76 0.00 -8.21 -11.84
CA LEU A 76 0.25 -7.49 -10.60
C LEU A 76 -0.77 -7.84 -9.52
N LEU A 77 -2.00 -8.19 -9.90
CA LEU A 77 -3.04 -8.67 -9.00
C LEU A 77 -2.66 -10.04 -8.41
N ILE A 78 -2.09 -10.94 -9.21
CA ILE A 78 -1.57 -12.23 -8.71
C ILE A 78 -0.47 -11.97 -7.68
N LEU A 79 0.51 -11.10 -8.00
CA LEU A 79 1.57 -10.73 -7.05
C LEU A 79 1.02 -10.05 -5.79
N GLY A 80 0.00 -9.19 -5.93
CA GLY A 80 -0.66 -8.54 -4.81
C GLY A 80 -1.39 -9.53 -3.90
N ARG A 81 -2.05 -10.54 -4.47
CA ARG A 81 -2.65 -11.64 -3.71
C ARG A 81 -1.59 -12.47 -2.98
N THR A 82 -0.46 -12.76 -3.63
CA THR A 82 0.67 -13.46 -3.00
C THR A 82 1.28 -12.66 -1.87
N GLN A 83 1.54 -11.35 -2.05
CA GLN A 83 2.05 -10.49 -1.00
C GLN A 83 1.10 -10.45 0.21
N LEU A 84 -0.21 -10.32 -0.06
CA LEU A 84 -1.23 -10.32 0.97
C LEU A 84 -1.31 -11.66 1.72
N ALA A 85 -1.13 -12.79 1.02
CA ALA A 85 -1.04 -14.11 1.65
C ALA A 85 0.21 -14.24 2.55
N CYS A 86 1.36 -13.71 2.10
CA CYS A 86 2.57 -13.62 2.92
C CYS A 86 2.33 -12.77 4.18
N ASP A 87 1.67 -11.62 4.05
CA ASP A 87 1.36 -10.72 5.18
C ASP A 87 0.37 -11.35 6.18
N LEU A 88 -0.58 -12.16 5.69
CA LEU A 88 -1.48 -12.92 6.56
C LEU A 88 -0.74 -13.99 7.37
N LEU A 89 0.16 -14.75 6.73
CA LEU A 89 0.97 -15.75 7.42
C LEU A 89 1.98 -15.10 8.38
N ALA A 90 2.52 -13.93 8.03
CA ALA A 90 3.48 -13.19 8.85
C ALA A 90 2.96 -12.86 10.26
N GLN A 91 1.65 -12.79 10.47
CA GLN A 91 1.04 -12.55 11.79
C GLN A 91 1.29 -13.70 12.78
N TYR A 92 1.59 -14.89 12.28
CA TYR A 92 1.80 -16.11 13.07
C TYR A 92 3.25 -16.58 13.07
N LEU A 93 4.15 -15.84 12.41
CA LEU A 93 5.54 -16.25 12.21
C LEU A 93 6.52 -15.32 12.95
N PRO A 94 7.62 -15.87 13.49
CA PRO A 94 8.76 -15.08 13.95
C PRO A 94 9.35 -14.19 12.84
N PRO A 95 9.98 -13.06 13.20
CA PRO A 95 10.49 -12.08 12.23
C PRO A 95 11.51 -12.70 11.26
N ASP A 96 12.37 -13.59 11.73
CA ASP A 96 13.42 -14.22 10.92
C ASP A 96 12.82 -15.07 9.78
N ILE A 97 11.82 -15.90 10.11
CA ILE A 97 11.12 -16.74 9.12
C ILE A 97 10.33 -15.87 8.15
N ARG A 98 9.70 -14.79 8.64
CA ARG A 98 9.00 -13.82 7.79
C ARG A 98 9.95 -13.22 6.76
N THR A 99 11.14 -12.77 7.17
CA THR A 99 12.13 -12.21 6.22
C THR A 99 12.60 -13.23 5.20
N GLY A 100 12.79 -14.49 5.62
CA GLY A 100 13.10 -15.59 4.70
C GLY A 100 11.98 -15.86 3.68
N LEU A 101 10.72 -15.85 4.13
CA LEU A 101 9.55 -16.06 3.26
C LEU A 101 9.34 -14.87 2.30
N MET A 102 9.56 -13.63 2.73
CA MET A 102 9.43 -12.50 1.80
C MET A 102 10.58 -12.45 0.79
N ALA A 103 11.78 -12.90 1.17
CA ALA A 103 12.92 -12.99 0.28
C ALA A 103 12.79 -14.09 -0.78
N SER A 104 11.89 -15.08 -0.59
CA SER A 104 11.67 -16.13 -1.60
C SER A 104 10.84 -15.68 -2.80
N TYR A 105 10.25 -14.48 -2.76
CA TYR A 105 9.41 -13.93 -3.83
C TYR A 105 9.96 -12.60 -4.34
N ASP A 106 9.79 -12.34 -5.64
CA ASP A 106 10.12 -11.05 -6.24
C ASP A 106 8.87 -10.16 -6.29
N PHE A 107 8.84 -9.14 -5.42
CA PHE A 107 7.79 -8.13 -5.39
C PHE A 107 8.21 -6.81 -6.06
N THR A 108 9.37 -6.75 -6.73
CA THR A 108 9.85 -5.51 -7.37
C THR A 108 8.88 -4.89 -8.38
N PRO A 109 8.13 -5.65 -9.22
CA PRO A 109 7.18 -5.06 -10.14
C PRO A 109 6.03 -4.37 -9.39
N LEU A 110 5.53 -5.02 -8.35
CA LEU A 110 4.45 -4.52 -7.52
C LEU A 110 4.85 -3.27 -6.73
N GLU A 111 6.05 -3.26 -6.16
CA GLU A 111 6.58 -2.06 -5.48
C GLU A 111 6.74 -0.88 -6.44
N SER A 112 7.20 -1.11 -7.67
CA SER A 112 7.34 -0.07 -8.68
C SER A 112 5.98 0.56 -9.03
N HIS A 113 4.94 -0.27 -9.14
CA HIS A 113 3.57 0.16 -9.41
C HIS A 113 3.01 0.99 -8.24
N VAL A 114 3.10 0.49 -7.01
CA VAL A 114 2.62 1.22 -5.82
C VAL A 114 3.35 2.55 -5.66
N ARG A 115 4.66 2.60 -5.91
CA ARG A 115 5.43 3.86 -5.90
C ARG A 115 4.95 4.84 -6.98
N SER A 116 4.59 4.36 -8.17
CA SER A 116 4.06 5.20 -9.24
C SER A 116 2.71 5.82 -8.84
N LEU A 117 1.79 5.02 -8.28
CA LEU A 117 0.49 5.49 -7.80
C LEU A 117 0.61 6.52 -6.68
N GLN A 118 1.54 6.30 -5.74
CA GLN A 118 1.83 7.25 -4.67
C GLN A 118 2.35 8.58 -5.21
N ARG A 119 3.22 8.57 -6.23
CA ARG A 119 3.69 9.80 -6.88
C ARG A 119 2.56 10.56 -7.55
N HIS A 120 1.63 9.88 -8.22
CA HIS A 120 0.47 10.51 -8.84
C HIS A 120 -0.48 11.15 -7.81
N HIS A 121 -0.64 10.54 -6.63
CA HIS A 121 -1.45 11.11 -5.54
C HIS A 121 -0.80 12.35 -4.90
N LEU A 122 0.52 12.34 -4.72
CA LEU A 122 1.24 13.44 -4.06
C LEU A 122 1.48 14.65 -4.98
N ASN A 123 1.66 14.41 -6.28
CA ASN A 123 1.82 15.45 -7.29
C ASN A 123 0.77 15.27 -8.39
N PRO A 124 -0.49 15.70 -8.15
CA PRO A 124 -1.47 15.76 -9.22
C PRO A 124 -0.97 16.80 -10.24
N SER A 125 -0.35 16.33 -11.31
CA SER A 125 -0.04 17.17 -12.46
C SER A 125 -1.33 17.86 -12.88
N PRO A 126 -1.37 19.20 -13.03
CA PRO A 126 -2.58 19.86 -13.49
C PRO A 126 -2.95 19.26 -14.85
N PRO A 127 -4.24 18.95 -15.09
CA PRO A 127 -4.66 18.46 -16.39
C PRO A 127 -4.25 19.51 -17.42
N ALA A 128 -3.45 19.09 -18.40
CA ALA A 128 -3.10 19.92 -19.54
C ALA A 128 -4.42 20.39 -20.16
N ARG A 129 -4.74 21.67 -19.98
CA ARG A 129 -5.91 22.28 -20.62
C ARG A 129 -5.65 22.17 -22.12
N LYS A 130 -6.38 21.29 -22.80
CA LYS A 130 -6.52 21.34 -24.26
C LYS A 130 -7.00 22.74 -24.61
N ASP A 131 -6.11 23.56 -25.15
CA ASP A 131 -6.43 24.88 -25.67
C ASP A 131 -7.49 24.71 -26.77
N ARG A 132 -8.73 25.02 -26.40
CA ARG A 132 -9.85 25.07 -27.33
C ARG A 132 -9.67 26.35 -28.14
N LYS A 133 -9.00 26.24 -29.28
CA LYS A 133 -8.85 27.28 -30.30
C LYS A 133 -10.24 27.84 -30.65
N ARG A 134 -10.62 28.98 -30.06
CA ARG A 134 -11.76 29.80 -30.51
C ARG A 134 -11.23 30.83 -31.50
N THR A 135 -11.63 30.66 -32.75
CA THR A 135 -11.56 31.68 -33.79
C THR A 135 -12.56 32.79 -33.43
N SER A 136 -12.08 34.02 -33.30
CA SER A 136 -12.93 35.22 -33.40
C SER A 136 -12.09 36.36 -33.95
N THR A 137 -12.49 36.80 -35.13
CA THR A 137 -11.97 37.91 -35.93
C THR A 137 -12.24 39.27 -35.28
N THR A 138 -11.22 40.13 -35.37
CA THR A 138 -11.22 41.61 -35.50
C THR A 138 -11.95 42.49 -34.47
N SER A 139 -11.17 43.23 -33.69
CA SER A 139 -11.23 44.71 -33.61
C SER A 139 -9.96 45.27 -32.99
N GLU A 140 -9.36 46.23 -33.69
CA GLU A 140 -8.17 46.99 -33.29
C GLU A 140 -8.46 47.93 -32.11
N GLY A 141 -7.44 48.20 -31.28
CA GLY A 141 -7.57 49.17 -30.19
C GLY A 141 -6.41 49.24 -29.21
N ASN A 142 -5.29 49.81 -29.67
CA ASN A 142 -4.30 50.62 -28.93
C ASN A 142 -3.58 50.08 -27.66
N GLY A 143 -2.27 50.35 -27.59
CA GLY A 143 -1.35 49.76 -26.62
C GLY A 143 -1.40 50.35 -25.20
N VAL A 144 -0.80 49.60 -24.27
CA VAL A 144 0.21 50.05 -23.28
C VAL A 144 0.64 48.81 -22.46
N LYS A 145 1.93 48.48 -22.56
CA LYS A 145 2.61 47.50 -21.70
C LYS A 145 2.65 48.04 -20.27
N ARG A 146 1.96 47.39 -19.32
CA ARG A 146 2.22 47.56 -17.88
C ARG A 146 2.41 46.20 -17.19
N LYS A 147 3.45 46.19 -16.35
CA LYS A 147 4.13 45.11 -15.62
C LYS A 147 3.24 43.95 -15.13
N LYS A 148 3.75 42.73 -15.30
CA LYS A 148 3.33 41.50 -14.59
C LYS A 148 3.32 41.76 -13.08
N GLU A 149 2.14 41.87 -12.49
CA GLU A 149 1.96 41.58 -11.07
C GLU A 149 1.88 40.05 -10.90
N PRO A 150 2.55 39.47 -9.89
CA PRO A 150 2.43 38.04 -9.63
C PRO A 150 0.98 37.74 -9.23
N LYS A 151 0.32 36.85 -9.98
CA LYS A 151 -1.05 36.38 -9.71
C LYS A 151 -1.11 35.81 -8.29
N THR A 152 -1.52 36.62 -7.34
CA THR A 152 -1.94 36.18 -6.01
C THR A 152 -3.20 35.34 -6.18
N SER A 153 -3.25 34.19 -5.50
CA SER A 153 -4.37 33.24 -5.54
C SER A 153 -5.73 33.95 -5.35
N GLN A 154 -6.76 33.52 -6.09
CA GLN A 154 -8.13 34.05 -5.98
C GLN A 154 -8.69 33.99 -4.54
N GLY A 155 -8.14 33.14 -3.68
CA GLY A 155 -8.45 33.13 -2.25
C GLY A 155 -8.05 34.43 -1.56
N VAL A 156 -6.85 34.95 -1.85
CA VAL A 156 -6.34 36.20 -1.26
C VAL A 156 -7.14 37.41 -1.76
N GLU A 157 -7.58 37.41 -3.01
CA GLU A 157 -8.43 38.47 -3.56
C GLU A 157 -9.84 38.49 -2.95
N LYS A 158 -10.40 37.31 -2.62
CA LYS A 158 -11.67 37.21 -1.91
C LYS A 158 -11.54 37.62 -0.44
N LEU A 159 -10.41 37.32 0.21
CA LEU A 159 -10.12 37.76 1.58
C LEU A 159 -9.85 39.27 1.69
N LYS A 160 -9.28 39.92 0.66
CA LYS A 160 -9.10 41.38 0.61
C LYS A 160 -10.40 42.17 0.53
N LYS A 161 -11.52 41.54 0.17
CA LYS A 161 -12.86 42.17 0.10
C LYS A 161 -13.62 42.11 1.43
N ALA A 162 -13.09 41.40 2.43
CA ALA A 162 -13.64 41.45 3.78
C ALA A 162 -13.10 42.70 4.48
N ASN A 163 -13.98 43.58 4.94
CA ASN A 163 -13.60 44.73 5.76
C ASN A 163 -13.08 44.21 7.11
N VAL A 164 -11.77 44.28 7.32
CA VAL A 164 -11.08 43.85 8.54
C VAL A 164 -11.07 44.94 9.62
N ASP A 165 -11.64 46.12 9.34
CA ASP A 165 -11.80 47.18 10.34
C ASP A 165 -12.94 46.82 11.30
N GLY A 166 -12.58 46.23 12.44
CA GLY A 166 -13.50 45.85 13.52
C GLY A 166 -13.36 44.41 14.01
N MET A 167 -12.60 43.55 13.31
CA MET A 167 -12.32 42.19 13.79
C MET A 167 -11.13 42.19 14.74
N ALA A 168 -11.29 41.59 15.92
CA ALA A 168 -10.18 41.36 16.84
C ALA A 168 -9.13 40.47 16.14
N LYS A 169 -7.96 41.03 15.88
CA LYS A 169 -6.85 40.30 15.27
C LYS A 169 -6.44 39.17 16.22
N LEU A 170 -6.33 37.94 15.74
CA LEU A 170 -5.86 36.79 16.54
C LEU A 170 -4.54 37.09 17.31
N SER A 171 -3.71 38.01 16.80
CA SER A 171 -2.49 38.47 17.47
C SER A 171 -2.73 39.17 18.81
N THR A 172 -3.90 39.77 19.06
CA THR A 172 -4.20 40.41 20.35
C THR A 172 -4.41 39.41 21.49
N PHE A 173 -4.71 38.15 21.18
CA PHE A 173 -4.89 37.09 22.17
C PHE A 173 -3.57 36.45 22.62
N PHE A 174 -2.48 36.68 21.88
CA PHE A 174 -1.16 36.12 22.19
C PHE A 174 -0.18 37.16 22.78
N VAL A 175 -0.65 38.38 23.06
CA VAL A 175 0.16 39.35 23.81
C VAL A 175 0.16 38.94 25.27
N LYS A 176 1.35 38.63 25.79
CA LYS A 176 1.57 38.33 27.21
C LYS A 176 1.17 39.55 28.04
N LYS A 177 0.13 39.43 28.88
CA LYS A 177 -0.25 40.49 29.84
C LYS A 177 0.96 40.81 30.75
N THR A 178 1.50 42.00 30.60
CA THR A 178 2.40 42.63 31.58
C THR A 178 1.57 43.59 32.43
N GLY A 179 1.43 43.27 33.73
CA GLY A 179 1.05 44.18 34.82
C GLY A 179 -0.21 44.99 34.63
#